data_AF-W6RZF8-F1
#
_entry.id   AF-W6RZF8-F1
#
_cell.length_a   1.000
_cell.length_b   1.000
_cell.length_c   1.000
_cell.angle_alpha   90.00
_cell.angle_beta   90.00
_cell.angle_gamma   90.00
#
_symmetry.space_group_name_H-M   'P 1'
#
loop_
_entity.id
_entity.type
_entity.pdbx_description
1 polymer ?
#
loop_
_entity_poly.entity_id
_entity_poly.type
_entity_poly.pdbx_seq_one_letter_code
_entity_poly.pdbx_strand_id
1 'polypeptide(L)'
;MELFIYKTYNDWYRDKPTEIIEGEIVNLYNGLIAIDTFIDGKSYRQLFSTKNNFAMLYKLPYGFLSFAKEINIYAEVDSWKKSKPEISFKGEICEDECSEGRCVFIDENGYKHYVSLDNIYAVTYERQ
;
A
#
# COMPACT_ATOMS: atom_id res chain seq x y z
N MET A 1 16.98 2.70 8.06
CA MET A 1 17.38 3.93 7.35
C MET A 1 16.22 4.90 7.45
N GLU A 2 16.46 6.21 7.64
CA GLU A 2 15.39 7.21 7.63
C GLU A 2 14.99 7.54 6.19
N LEU A 3 13.69 7.53 5.91
CA LEU A 3 13.07 7.75 4.61
C LEU A 3 12.16 8.97 4.68
N PHE A 4 12.50 9.99 3.90
CA PHE A 4 11.80 11.27 3.87
C PHE A 4 10.79 11.27 2.73
N ILE A 5 9.51 11.35 3.06
CA ILE A 5 8.41 11.35 2.09
C ILE A 5 7.95 12.79 1.89
N TYR A 6 7.89 13.23 0.63
CA TYR A 6 7.42 14.55 0.25
C TYR A 6 6.22 14.43 -0.68
N LYS A 7 5.08 15.02 -0.31
CA LYS A 7 3.85 14.95 -1.10
C LYS A 7 3.83 15.91 -2.29
N THR A 8 4.56 17.03 -2.20
CA THR A 8 4.62 18.04 -3.26
C THR A 8 6.05 18.45 -3.61
N TYR A 9 6.23 18.94 -4.83
CA TYR A 9 7.50 19.52 -5.29
C TYR A 9 8.00 20.63 -4.37
N ASN A 10 7.10 21.48 -3.86
CA ASN A 10 7.46 22.59 -2.98
C ASN A 10 7.91 22.11 -1.60
N ASP A 11 7.32 21.04 -1.08
CA ASP A 11 7.71 20.45 0.21
C ASP A 11 9.11 19.85 0.13
N TRP A 12 9.41 19.13 -0.96
CA TRP A 12 10.76 18.64 -1.25
C TRP A 12 11.78 19.78 -1.41
N TYR A 13 11.45 20.79 -2.22
CA TYR A 13 12.36 21.93 -2.48
C TYR A 13 12.69 22.73 -1.21
N ARG A 14 11.77 22.76 -0.23
CA ARG A 14 11.94 23.46 1.05
C ARG A 14 12.47 22.56 2.17
N ASP A 15 12.79 21.31 1.86
CA ASP A 15 13.16 20.27 2.82
C ASP A 15 12.19 20.17 4.01
N LYS A 16 10.89 20.14 3.68
CA LYS A 16 9.80 19.96 4.64
C LYS A 16 9.15 18.61 4.40
N PRO A 17 9.72 17.51 4.92
CA PRO A 17 9.16 16.18 4.75
C PRO A 17 7.73 16.14 5.30
N THR A 18 6.84 15.53 4.53
CA THR A 18 5.48 15.22 4.96
C THR A 18 5.50 14.14 6.04
N GLU A 19 6.43 13.19 5.90
CA GLU A 19 6.66 12.11 6.84
C GLU A 19 8.13 11.68 6.83
N ILE A 20 8.61 11.18 7.97
CA ILE A 20 9.89 10.48 8.10
C ILE A 20 9.60 9.06 8.61
N ILE A 21 9.96 8.05 7.82
CA ILE A 21 9.74 6.63 8.15
C ILE A 21 11.09 5.95 8.35
N GLU A 22 11.23 5.12 9.38
CA GLU A 22 12.37 4.22 9.50
C GLU A 22 12.08 2.87 8.82
N GLY A 23 12.89 2.50 7.83
CA GLY A 23 12.73 1.23 7.11
C GLY A 23 13.85 0.93 6.12
N GLU A 24 13.59 -0.06 5.27
CA GLU A 24 14.45 -0.45 4.14
C GLU A 24 13.68 -0.30 2.82
N ILE A 25 14.30 0.34 1.82
CA ILE A 25 13.72 0.43 0.47
C ILE A 25 13.93 -0.90 -0.24
N VAL A 26 12.85 -1.44 -0.79
CA VAL A 26 12.85 -2.56 -1.72
C VAL A 26 12.35 -2.07 -3.06
N ASN A 27 13.22 -2.09 -4.07
CA ASN A 27 12.81 -1.87 -5.45
C ASN A 27 12.21 -3.17 -6.00
N LEU A 28 10.93 -3.11 -6.39
CA LEU A 28 10.27 -4.22 -7.06
C LEU A 28 10.49 -4.11 -8.58
N TYR A 29 10.54 -5.25 -9.26
CA TYR A 29 10.85 -5.36 -10.70
C TYR A 29 9.88 -4.60 -11.63
N ASN A 30 8.75 -4.13 -11.10
CA ASN A 30 7.66 -3.43 -11.80
C ASN A 30 7.68 -1.90 -11.57
N GLY A 31 8.78 -1.34 -11.06
CA GLY A 31 8.92 0.10 -10.79
C GLY A 31 8.24 0.57 -9.50
N LEU A 32 7.67 -0.34 -8.70
CA LEU A 32 7.21 -0.02 -7.35
C LEU A 32 8.37 0.20 -6.40
N ILE A 33 8.24 1.25 -5.59
CA ILE A 33 9.01 1.43 -4.38
C ILE A 33 8.20 0.83 -3.23
N ALA A 34 8.77 -0.18 -2.59
CA ALA A 34 8.26 -0.73 -1.33
C ALA A 34 9.16 -0.29 -0.18
N ILE A 35 8.58 -0.06 1.00
CA ILE A 35 9.32 0.18 2.24
C ILE A 35 8.93 -0.92 3.23
N ASP A 36 9.92 -1.70 3.66
CA ASP A 36 9.75 -2.67 4.75
C ASP A 36 10.06 -1.98 6.08
N THR A 37 9.12 -2.04 7.02
CA THR A 37 9.20 -1.41 8.35
C THR A 37 8.94 -2.42 9.45
N PHE A 38 9.58 -2.26 10.61
CA PHE A 38 9.39 -3.12 11.78
C PHE A 38 8.81 -2.31 12.94
N ILE A 39 7.57 -2.63 13.34
CA ILE A 39 6.83 -1.89 14.37
C ILE A 39 6.23 -2.91 15.34
N ASP A 40 6.41 -2.71 16.64
CA ASP A 40 5.85 -3.56 17.71
C ASP A 40 6.08 -5.07 17.54
N GLY A 41 7.26 -5.46 17.06
CA GLY A 41 7.61 -6.87 16.88
C GLY A 41 7.08 -7.51 15.59
N LYS A 42 6.46 -6.71 14.70
CA LYS A 42 5.88 -7.16 13.43
C LYS A 42 6.52 -6.45 12.24
N SER A 43 6.65 -7.19 11.14
CA SER A 43 7.15 -6.68 9.86
C SER A 43 5.98 -6.26 8.96
N TYR A 44 6.08 -5.06 8.39
CA TYR A 44 5.09 -4.48 7.48
C TYR A 44 5.76 -4.08 6.17
N ARG A 45 5.03 -4.21 5.06
CA ARG A 45 5.45 -3.72 3.73
C ARG A 45 4.49 -2.63 3.26
N GLN A 46 5.05 -1.51 2.81
CA GLN A 46 4.31 -0.33 2.36
C GLN A 46 4.61 -0.06 0.88
N LEU A 47 3.59 -0.04 0.02
CA LEU A 47 3.72 0.20 -1.42
C LEU A 47 3.29 1.63 -1.78
N PHE A 48 4.10 2.33 -2.60
CA PHE A 48 3.85 3.71 -3.01
C PHE A 48 3.66 3.85 -4.52
N SER A 49 2.84 4.82 -4.93
CA SER A 49 2.44 5.04 -6.33
C SER A 49 2.81 6.40 -6.89
N THR A 50 2.90 6.50 -8.22
CA THR A 50 3.21 7.74 -8.93
C THR A 50 2.33 8.13 -10.15
N LYS A 51 1.31 7.37 -10.65
CA LYS A 51 0.32 7.85 -11.69
C LYS A 51 -0.84 6.90 -12.21
N ASN A 52 -2.02 7.51 -12.48
CA ASN A 52 -3.32 7.26 -13.22
C ASN A 52 -3.98 5.84 -13.47
N ASN A 53 -5.11 5.55 -12.78
CA ASN A 53 -6.45 4.96 -13.17
C ASN A 53 -7.19 4.25 -12.00
N PHE A 54 -8.37 4.73 -11.53
CA PHE A 54 -8.98 4.47 -10.19
C PHE A 54 -9.24 3.01 -9.74
N ALA A 55 -9.91 2.12 -10.50
CA ALA A 55 -10.08 0.70 -10.12
C ALA A 55 -10.62 -0.21 -11.25
N MET A 56 -10.43 -1.53 -11.12
CA MET A 56 -11.01 -2.62 -11.92
C MET A 56 -11.25 -3.87 -11.05
N LEU A 57 -12.36 -4.60 -11.24
CA LEU A 57 -12.81 -5.68 -10.33
C LEU A 57 -13.40 -6.89 -11.08
N TYR A 58 -13.10 -8.13 -10.67
CA TYR A 58 -13.77 -9.35 -11.15
C TYR A 58 -13.71 -10.53 -10.15
N LYS A 59 -14.64 -11.50 -10.25
CA LYS A 59 -14.74 -12.65 -9.33
C LYS A 59 -13.89 -13.84 -9.78
N LEU A 60 -13.12 -14.43 -8.87
CA LEU A 60 -12.35 -15.65 -9.11
C LEU A 60 -13.16 -16.93 -8.86
N PRO A 61 -12.76 -18.07 -9.44
CA PRO A 61 -13.30 -19.38 -9.07
C PRO A 61 -13.14 -19.68 -7.57
N TYR A 62 -14.01 -20.50 -7.00
CA TYR A 62 -14.07 -20.74 -5.55
C TYR A 62 -12.79 -21.41 -5.01
N GLY A 63 -12.30 -20.98 -3.83
CA GLY A 63 -11.20 -21.64 -3.10
C GLY A 63 -9.78 -21.09 -3.30
N PHE A 64 -9.64 -19.82 -3.73
CA PHE A 64 -8.33 -19.24 -4.08
C PHE A 64 -7.48 -18.72 -2.91
N LEU A 65 -8.08 -18.38 -1.76
CA LEU A 65 -7.35 -17.73 -0.68
C LEU A 65 -6.61 -18.74 0.20
N SER A 66 -5.30 -18.59 0.27
CA SER A 66 -4.46 -19.42 1.15
C SER A 66 -4.39 -18.83 2.56
N PHE A 67 -4.29 -17.50 2.69
CA PHE A 67 -4.27 -16.78 3.97
C PHE A 67 -4.84 -15.36 3.83
N ALA A 68 -6.10 -15.16 4.24
CA ALA A 68 -6.72 -13.84 4.25
C ALA A 68 -6.21 -13.00 5.44
N LYS A 69 -5.71 -11.80 5.15
CA LYS A 69 -5.14 -10.85 6.11
C LYS A 69 -5.93 -9.54 6.10
N GLU A 70 -5.86 -8.79 7.19
CA GLU A 70 -6.43 -7.45 7.22
C GLU A 70 -5.63 -6.52 6.31
N ILE A 71 -6.34 -5.90 5.37
CA ILE A 71 -5.85 -4.90 4.43
C ILE A 71 -6.52 -3.58 4.79
N ASN A 72 -5.70 -2.55 4.98
CA ASN A 72 -6.12 -1.20 5.34
C ASN A 72 -5.73 -0.22 4.24
N ILE A 73 -6.69 0.59 3.80
CA ILE A 73 -6.50 1.62 2.79
C ILE A 73 -6.60 2.99 3.44
N TYR A 74 -5.59 3.82 3.18
CA TYR A 74 -5.49 5.18 3.69
C TYR A 74 -5.49 6.18 2.53
N ALA A 75 -6.46 7.10 2.49
CA ALA A 75 -6.51 8.17 1.49
C ALA A 75 -5.69 9.40 1.92
N GLU A 76 -5.52 9.60 3.22
CA GLU A 76 -4.82 10.75 3.80
C GLU A 76 -3.67 10.35 4.72
N VAL A 77 -2.63 11.19 4.77
CA VAL A 77 -1.47 10.99 5.66
C VAL A 77 -1.87 11.01 7.13
N ASP A 78 -2.83 11.86 7.52
CA ASP A 78 -3.28 11.98 8.90
C ASP A 78 -4.05 10.75 9.38
N SER A 79 -4.84 10.15 8.49
CA SER A 79 -5.53 8.88 8.71
C SER A 79 -4.53 7.76 8.92
N TRP A 80 -3.49 7.72 8.08
CA TRP A 80 -2.40 6.74 8.19
C TRP A 80 -1.58 6.89 9.48
N LYS A 81 -1.12 8.10 9.80
CA LYS A 81 -0.38 8.41 11.05
C LYS A 81 -1.13 7.98 12.32
N LYS A 82 -2.46 8.03 12.29
CA LYS A 82 -3.33 7.69 13.41
C LYS A 82 -3.81 6.23 13.39
N SER A 83 -3.37 5.43 12.42
CA SER A 83 -3.88 4.07 12.15
C SER A 83 -5.41 4.02 12.06
N LYS A 84 -6.03 5.03 11.43
CA LYS A 84 -7.47 5.14 11.19
C LYS A 84 -7.77 5.05 9.69
N PRO A 85 -7.82 3.85 9.11
CA PRO A 85 -8.05 3.68 7.67
C PRO A 85 -9.46 4.13 7.24
N GLU A 86 -9.57 4.64 6.02
CA GLU A 86 -10.86 4.89 5.38
C GLU A 86 -11.58 3.59 5.02
N ILE A 87 -10.82 2.54 4.69
CA ILE A 87 -11.37 1.21 4.38
C ILE A 87 -10.49 0.13 5.03
N SER A 88 -11.13 -0.81 5.74
CA SER A 88 -10.52 -2.03 6.27
C SER A 88 -11.31 -3.25 5.82
N PHE A 89 -10.64 -4.27 5.30
CA PHE A 89 -11.26 -5.52 4.89
C PHE A 89 -10.25 -6.66 4.93
N LYS A 90 -10.71 -7.90 4.77
CA LYS A 90 -9.84 -9.07 4.70
C LYS A 90 -9.59 -9.49 3.26
N GLY A 91 -8.35 -9.87 2.96
CA GLY A 91 -7.95 -10.34 1.65
C GLY A 91 -6.47 -10.74 1.56
N GLU A 92 -6.01 -10.96 0.34
CA GLU A 92 -4.63 -11.31 0.01
C GLU A 92 -4.10 -10.34 -1.03
N ILE A 93 -2.93 -9.71 -0.77
CA ILE A 93 -2.30 -8.81 -1.75
C ILE A 93 -1.55 -9.64 -2.79
N CYS A 94 -1.85 -9.40 -4.07
CA CYS A 94 -1.11 -9.98 -5.19
C CYS A 94 0.11 -9.11 -5.52
N GLU A 95 1.16 -9.20 -4.69
CA GLU A 95 2.37 -8.35 -4.79
C GLU A 95 2.99 -8.34 -6.20
N ASP A 96 2.92 -9.47 -6.90
CA ASP A 96 3.42 -9.69 -8.26
C ASP A 96 2.65 -8.92 -9.34
N GLU A 97 1.41 -8.55 -9.07
CA GLU A 97 0.53 -7.85 -10.01
C GLU A 97 0.33 -6.35 -9.68
N CYS A 98 0.76 -5.93 -8.49
CA CYS A 98 0.88 -4.52 -8.13
C CYS A 98 1.84 -3.79 -9.09
N SER A 99 1.69 -2.48 -9.20
CA SER A 99 2.63 -1.60 -9.92
C SER A 99 2.60 -0.19 -9.33
N GLU A 100 3.48 0.68 -9.79
CA GLU A 100 3.60 2.07 -9.34
C GLU A 100 2.30 2.86 -9.50
N GLY A 101 1.27 2.40 -10.21
CA GLY A 101 -0.03 3.07 -10.27
C GLY A 101 -1.17 2.32 -9.58
N ARG A 102 -0.94 1.08 -9.11
CA ARG A 102 -2.02 0.18 -8.70
C ARG A 102 -1.63 -0.84 -7.64
N CYS A 103 -2.56 -1.12 -6.74
CA CYS A 103 -2.52 -2.26 -5.83
C CYS A 103 -3.50 -3.33 -6.30
N VAL A 104 -3.08 -4.59 -6.27
CA VAL A 104 -3.94 -5.73 -6.63
C VAL A 104 -4.14 -6.60 -5.40
N PHE A 105 -5.38 -6.96 -5.10
CA PHE A 105 -5.71 -7.83 -3.98
C PHE A 105 -6.96 -8.67 -4.26
N ILE A 106 -7.07 -9.80 -3.56
CA ILE A 106 -8.24 -10.67 -3.59
C ILE A 106 -8.94 -10.52 -2.24
N ASP A 107 -10.20 -10.07 -2.22
CA ASP A 107 -10.97 -9.97 -0.98
C ASP A 107 -11.47 -11.35 -0.49
N GLU A 108 -11.98 -11.41 0.75
CA GLU A 108 -12.52 -12.63 1.35
C GLU A 108 -13.68 -13.29 0.56
N ASN A 109 -14.32 -12.55 -0.33
CA ASN A 109 -15.39 -13.04 -1.20
C ASN A 109 -14.86 -13.62 -2.53
N GLY A 110 -13.54 -13.62 -2.71
CA GLY A 110 -12.85 -14.11 -3.91
C GLY A 110 -12.90 -13.13 -5.08
N TYR A 111 -13.21 -11.85 -4.84
CA TYR A 111 -13.08 -10.84 -5.89
C TYR A 111 -11.65 -10.33 -5.96
N LYS A 112 -11.12 -10.25 -7.16
CA LYS A 112 -9.84 -9.64 -7.46
C LYS A 112 -10.03 -8.19 -7.87
N HIS A 113 -9.44 -7.31 -7.08
CA HIS A 113 -9.49 -5.87 -7.21
C HIS A 113 -8.14 -5.38 -7.72
N TYR A 114 -8.19 -4.47 -8.67
CA TYR A 114 -7.10 -3.62 -9.10
C TYR A 114 -7.52 -2.22 -8.69
N VAL A 115 -6.79 -1.59 -7.78
CA VAL A 115 -7.15 -0.26 -7.29
C VAL A 115 -5.99 0.69 -7.56
N SER A 116 -6.29 1.85 -8.12
CA SER A 116 -5.36 2.96 -8.26
C SER A 116 -4.81 3.35 -6.93
N LEU A 117 -3.54 3.69 -6.93
CA LEU A 117 -2.91 4.30 -5.79
C LEU A 117 -2.76 5.84 -5.94
N ASP A 118 -3.40 6.47 -6.93
CA ASP A 118 -3.28 7.91 -7.20
C ASP A 118 -3.89 8.81 -6.13
N ASN A 119 -4.99 8.35 -5.53
CA ASN A 119 -5.70 9.03 -4.45
C ASN A 119 -5.60 8.24 -3.13
N ILE A 120 -4.71 7.25 -3.07
CA ILE A 120 -4.46 6.44 -1.89
C ILE A 120 -3.06 6.82 -1.39
N TYR A 121 -3.02 7.35 -0.17
CA TYR A 121 -1.77 7.64 0.51
C TYR A 121 -0.98 6.37 0.82
N ALA A 122 -1.64 5.34 1.35
CA ALA A 122 -0.99 4.06 1.66
C ALA A 122 -1.98 2.89 1.66
N VAL A 123 -1.47 1.70 1.35
CA VAL A 123 -2.13 0.41 1.64
C VAL A 123 -1.22 -0.39 2.56
N THR A 124 -1.76 -0.85 3.69
CA THR A 124 -1.00 -1.68 4.65
C THR A 124 -1.68 -3.03 4.86
N TYR A 125 -0.85 -4.06 5.03
CA TYR A 125 -1.30 -5.41 5.33
C TYR A 125 -0.20 -6.16 6.09
N GLU A 126 -0.59 -7.16 6.87
CA GLU A 126 0.36 -7.96 7.65
C GLU A 126 1.20 -8.88 6.73
N ARG A 127 2.52 -8.94 6.91
CA ARG A 127 3.39 -9.89 6.19
C ARG A 127 3.83 -10.99 7.17
N GLN A 128 3.73 -12.25 6.75
CA GLN A 128 4.28 -13.41 7.48
C GLN A 128 5.54 -13.85 6.75
#